data_AF-A0AA38BTF1-F1
#
_entry.id   AF-A0AA38BTF1-F1
#
_cell.length_a   1.000
_cell.length_b   1.000
_cell.length_c   1.000
_cell.angle_alpha   90.00
_cell.angle_beta   90.00
_cell.angle_gamma   90.00
#
_symmetry.space_group_name_H-M   'P 1'
#
loop_
_entity.id
_entity.type
_entity.pdbx_description
1 polymer ?
#
loop_
_entity_poly.entity_id
_entity_poly.type
_entity_poly.pdbx_seq_one_letter_code
_entity_poly.pdbx_strand_id
1 'polypeptide(L)'
;MRNLFDRAEEAFRKNAHILVNRSGVLDPKFPFLENTFEQAWDWTLDINYKGAFLCCRESTNRLIKGGGGWIINITSSIVGSLRSGHTSYAVSNAVVDTMTKILTAYIAPYVNIVHFSLSTIHLLLPVTDNNPHPHFKNTFDVTMVYEK
;
A
#
# COMPACT_ATOMS: atom_id res chain seq x y z
N MET A 1 -2.40 13.61 -9.40
CA MET A 1 -2.78 12.18 -9.42
C MET A 1 -3.82 11.86 -10.49
N ARG A 2 -4.98 12.53 -10.56
CA ARG A 2 -5.97 12.36 -11.65
C ARG A 2 -5.35 12.27 -13.05
N ASN A 3 -4.54 13.26 -13.43
CA ASN A 3 -3.86 13.28 -14.73
C ASN A 3 -2.99 12.03 -15.01
N LEU A 4 -2.37 11.42 -13.98
CA LEU A 4 -1.61 10.18 -14.15
C LEU A 4 -2.53 9.03 -14.56
N PHE A 5 -3.66 8.88 -13.87
CA PHE A 5 -4.65 7.85 -14.17
C PHE A 5 -5.31 8.09 -15.52
N ASP A 6 -5.71 9.34 -15.81
CA ASP A 6 -6.34 9.70 -17.09
C ASP A 6 -5.43 9.35 -18.28
N ARG A 7 -4.14 9.71 -18.18
CA ARG A 7 -3.15 9.39 -19.22
C ARG A 7 -2.90 7.88 -19.35
N ALA A 8 -2.89 7.14 -18.25
CA ALA A 8 -2.74 5.69 -18.30
C ALA A 8 -3.96 5.04 -18.99
N GLU A 9 -5.17 5.44 -18.61
CA GLU A 9 -6.40 4.90 -19.19
C GLU A 9 -6.54 5.24 -20.67
N GLU A 10 -6.12 6.44 -21.07
CA GLU A 10 -6.02 6.85 -22.47
C GLU A 10 -5.01 6.00 -23.24
N ALA A 11 -3.80 5.83 -22.71
CA ALA A 11 -2.73 5.06 -23.35
C ALA A 11 -3.10 3.58 -23.54
N PHE A 12 -3.77 2.97 -22.54
CA PHE A 12 -4.19 1.57 -22.58
C PHE A 12 -5.61 1.37 -23.13
N ARG A 13 -6.33 2.45 -23.44
CA ARG A 13 -7.74 2.46 -23.88
C ARG A 13 -8.66 1.62 -22.99
N LYS A 14 -8.38 1.61 -21.69
CA LYS A 14 -9.06 0.78 -20.71
C LYS A 14 -8.97 1.41 -19.32
N ASN A 15 -10.04 1.27 -18.54
CA ASN A 15 -10.06 1.73 -17.15
C ASN A 15 -8.97 1.03 -16.32
N ALA A 16 -8.39 1.78 -15.40
CA ALA A 16 -7.42 1.23 -14.45
C ALA A 16 -8.12 0.19 -13.57
N HIS A 17 -7.50 -0.99 -13.45
CA HIS A 17 -8.03 -2.14 -12.70
C HIS A 17 -7.04 -2.66 -11.66
N ILE A 18 -5.77 -2.27 -11.76
CA ILE A 18 -4.71 -2.61 -10.81
C ILE A 18 -3.88 -1.35 -10.53
N LEU A 19 -3.79 -0.97 -9.27
CA LEU A 19 -2.79 -0.04 -8.77
C LEU A 19 -1.66 -0.83 -8.12
N VAL A 20 -0.42 -0.59 -8.55
CA VAL A 20 0.77 -1.02 -7.82
C VAL A 20 1.48 0.22 -7.32
N ASN A 21 1.62 0.33 -6.01
CA ASN A 21 2.26 1.45 -5.36
C ASN A 21 3.50 0.98 -4.61
N ARG A 22 4.64 1.54 -5.01
CA ARG A 22 5.96 1.29 -4.42
C ARG A 22 6.75 2.59 -4.44
N SER A 23 6.78 3.26 -3.30
CA SER A 23 7.57 4.48 -3.11
C SER A 23 8.43 4.30 -1.88
N GLY A 24 9.74 4.45 -2.03
CA GLY A 24 10.70 4.17 -0.97
C GLY A 24 12.04 4.81 -1.27
N VAL A 25 12.27 5.97 -0.66
CA VAL A 25 13.58 6.62 -0.54
C VAL A 25 14.00 6.58 0.92
N LEU A 26 15.28 6.31 1.12
CA LEU A 26 15.97 6.40 2.40
C LEU A 26 17.03 7.48 2.22
N ASP A 27 17.05 8.50 3.09
CA ASP A 27 18.16 9.44 3.13
C ASP A 27 19.29 8.86 4.01
N PRO A 28 20.43 8.44 3.42
CA PRO A 28 21.52 7.86 4.19
C PRO A 28 22.29 8.91 5.01
N LYS A 29 22.07 10.21 4.78
CA LYS A 29 22.80 11.29 5.47
C LYS A 29 22.33 11.48 6.91
N PHE A 30 21.11 11.06 7.22
CA PHE A 30 20.48 11.26 8.52
C PHE A 30 20.01 9.94 9.12
N PRO A 31 20.96 9.05 9.50
CA PRO A 31 20.60 7.75 10.06
C PRO A 31 19.93 7.88 11.44
N PHE A 32 20.33 8.87 12.23
CA PHE A 32 19.85 9.04 13.60
C PHE A 32 18.90 10.22 13.73
N LEU A 33 17.91 10.07 14.62
CA LEU A 33 16.81 11.01 14.78
C LEU A 33 17.30 12.39 15.22
N GLU A 34 18.23 12.43 16.18
CA GLU A 34 18.81 13.65 16.73
C GLU A 34 19.59 14.49 15.71
N ASN A 35 20.01 13.88 14.60
CA ASN A 35 20.73 14.55 13.52
C ASN A 35 19.85 14.82 12.30
N THR A 36 18.60 14.37 12.29
CA THR A 36 17.70 14.51 11.14
C THR A 36 17.11 15.90 11.09
N PHE A 37 17.40 16.66 10.03
CA PHE A 37 16.72 17.93 9.77
C PHE A 37 15.26 17.70 9.37
N GLU A 38 14.36 18.58 9.82
CA GLU A 38 12.93 18.55 9.48
C GLU A 38 12.69 18.47 7.96
N GLN A 39 13.48 19.19 7.16
CA GLN A 39 13.36 19.16 5.70
C GLN A 39 13.67 17.78 5.10
N ALA A 40 14.65 17.05 5.64
CA ALA A 40 15.01 15.72 5.17
C ALA A 40 13.97 14.67 5.63
N TRP A 41 13.43 14.87 6.83
CA TRP A 41 12.31 14.11 7.36
C TRP A 41 11.07 14.25 6.46
N ASP A 42 10.65 15.48 6.20
CA ASP A 42 9.51 15.80 5.36
C ASP A 42 9.69 15.29 3.94
N TRP A 43 10.89 15.43 3.36
CA TRP A 43 11.20 14.92 2.03
C TRP A 43 11.02 13.40 1.94
N THR A 44 11.54 12.65 2.93
CA THR A 44 11.39 11.19 2.99
C THR A 44 9.91 10.79 3.07
N LEU A 45 9.16 11.48 3.91
CA LEU A 45 7.75 11.26 4.15
C LEU A 45 6.87 11.61 2.93
N ASP A 46 7.08 12.79 2.34
CA ASP A 46 6.34 13.26 1.17
C ASP A 46 6.54 12.34 -0.04
N ILE A 47 7.74 11.77 -0.21
CA ILE A 47 7.98 10.81 -1.29
C ILE A 47 7.31 9.46 -0.97
N ASN A 48 7.54 8.92 0.23
CA ASN A 48 7.19 7.53 0.52
C ASN A 48 5.70 7.33 0.78
N TYR A 49 5.08 8.14 1.65
CA TYR A 49 3.70 7.92 2.05
C TYR A 49 2.70 8.83 1.32
N LYS A 50 3.04 10.08 1.03
CA LYS A 50 2.05 11.01 0.44
C LYS A 50 1.75 10.65 -1.00
N GLY A 51 2.75 10.18 -1.76
CA GLY A 51 2.54 9.55 -3.07
C GLY A 51 1.58 8.36 -2.98
N ALA A 52 1.83 7.45 -2.04
CA ALA A 52 1.00 6.28 -1.76
C ALA A 52 -0.46 6.65 -1.45
N PHE A 53 -0.66 7.61 -0.55
CA PHE A 53 -1.97 8.13 -0.16
C PHE A 53 -2.72 8.70 -1.36
N LEU A 54 -2.08 9.56 -2.15
CA LEU A 54 -2.71 10.19 -3.31
C LEU A 54 -3.12 9.15 -4.36
N CYS A 55 -2.26 8.15 -4.61
CA CYS A 55 -2.56 7.03 -5.50
C CYS A 55 -3.76 6.22 -5.00
N CYS A 56 -3.73 5.78 -3.73
CA CYS A 56 -4.81 5.00 -3.14
C CYS A 56 -6.14 5.74 -3.17
N ARG A 57 -6.14 7.04 -2.83
CA ARG A 57 -7.36 7.88 -2.86
C ARG A 57 -7.98 7.94 -4.25
N GLU A 58 -7.17 8.14 -5.29
CA GLU A 58 -7.67 8.20 -6.67
C GLU A 58 -8.11 6.82 -7.17
N SER A 59 -7.31 5.77 -6.93
CA SER A 59 -7.62 4.41 -7.37
C SER A 59 -8.89 3.88 -6.70
N THR A 60 -9.07 4.09 -5.39
CA THR A 60 -10.28 3.63 -4.69
C THR A 60 -11.54 4.19 -5.36
N ASN A 61 -11.56 5.48 -5.71
CA ASN A 61 -12.69 6.08 -6.39
C ASN A 61 -12.93 5.50 -7.80
N ARG A 62 -11.86 5.22 -8.56
CA ARG A 62 -11.98 4.66 -9.91
C ARG A 62 -12.36 3.20 -9.91
N LEU A 63 -11.72 2.39 -9.06
CA LEU A 63 -11.96 0.95 -8.97
C LEU A 63 -13.39 0.66 -8.50
N ILE A 64 -13.89 1.36 -7.47
CA ILE A 64 -15.28 1.18 -7.02
C ILE A 64 -16.27 1.48 -8.16
N LYS A 65 -16.08 2.58 -8.89
CA LYS A 65 -16.93 2.93 -10.05
C LYS A 65 -16.74 1.99 -11.25
N GLY A 66 -15.54 1.43 -11.39
CA GLY A 66 -15.14 0.56 -12.50
C GLY A 66 -15.51 -0.90 -12.33
N GLY A 67 -16.23 -1.28 -11.28
CA GLY A 67 -16.64 -2.66 -11.01
C GLY A 67 -15.61 -3.49 -10.23
N GLY A 68 -14.65 -2.82 -9.59
CA GLY A 68 -13.65 -3.43 -8.71
C GLY A 68 -12.25 -3.47 -9.31
N GLY A 69 -11.35 -4.19 -8.63
CA GLY A 69 -9.96 -4.34 -9.04
C GLY A 69 -9.03 -4.61 -7.87
N TRP A 70 -7.77 -4.19 -8.00
CA TRP A 70 -6.71 -4.49 -7.06
C TRP A 70 -5.90 -3.25 -6.68
N ILE A 71 -5.59 -3.11 -5.39
CA ILE A 71 -4.58 -2.18 -4.88
C ILE A 71 -3.47 -2.99 -4.24
N ILE A 72 -2.24 -2.83 -4.75
CA ILE A 72 -1.05 -3.50 -4.25
C ILE A 72 -0.13 -2.45 -3.65
N ASN A 73 -0.02 -2.43 -2.32
CA ASN A 73 0.92 -1.56 -1.62
C ASN A 73 2.17 -2.36 -1.22
N ILE A 74 3.34 -1.89 -1.65
CA ILE A 74 4.63 -2.51 -1.33
C ILE A 74 5.37 -1.58 -0.36
N THR A 75 5.67 -2.10 0.82
CA THR A 75 6.44 -1.45 1.87
C THR A 75 7.67 -2.29 2.19
N SER A 76 8.35 -1.98 3.29
CA SER A 76 9.63 -2.58 3.64
C SER A 76 9.56 -3.36 4.97
N SER A 77 10.35 -4.44 5.04
CA SER A 77 10.60 -5.20 6.27
C SER A 77 11.20 -4.37 7.41
N ILE A 78 11.61 -3.12 7.13
CA ILE A 78 12.09 -2.19 8.14
C ILE A 78 11.04 -1.92 9.24
N VAL A 79 9.75 -2.01 8.92
CA VAL A 79 8.65 -1.80 9.89
C VAL A 79 8.64 -2.89 10.95
N GLY A 80 8.99 -4.13 10.59
CA GLY A 80 9.11 -5.25 11.53
C GLY A 80 10.50 -5.35 12.19
N SER A 81 11.57 -5.01 11.46
CA SER A 81 12.94 -5.17 11.95
C SER A 81 13.48 -4.00 12.76
N LEU A 82 12.90 -2.79 12.62
CA LEU A 82 13.23 -1.57 13.37
C LEU A 82 14.73 -1.28 13.45
N ARG A 83 15.45 -1.48 12.35
CA ARG A 83 16.91 -1.31 12.31
C ARG A 83 17.28 0.14 12.59
N SER A 84 18.25 0.33 13.48
CA SER A 84 18.87 1.64 13.73
C SER A 84 19.34 2.27 12.41
N GLY A 85 19.29 3.59 12.30
CA GLY A 85 19.68 4.29 11.09
C GLY A 85 18.56 4.60 10.09
N HIS A 86 17.30 4.25 10.39
CA HIS A 86 16.22 4.22 9.40
C HIS A 86 14.93 4.87 9.87
N THR A 87 14.94 5.75 10.86
CA THR A 87 13.73 6.23 11.55
C THR A 87 12.70 6.83 10.59
N SER A 88 13.08 7.79 9.75
CA SER A 88 12.17 8.44 8.79
C SER A 88 11.63 7.44 7.76
N TYR A 89 12.48 6.56 7.25
CA TYR A 89 12.10 5.50 6.32
C TYR A 89 11.13 4.50 6.95
N ALA A 90 11.42 4.04 8.17
CA ALA A 90 10.59 3.11 8.92
C ALA A 90 9.21 3.70 9.20
N VAL A 91 9.16 4.94 9.68
CA VAL A 91 7.91 5.66 9.92
C VAL A 91 7.11 5.82 8.63
N SER A 92 7.76 6.21 7.53
CA SER A 92 7.07 6.37 6.24
C SER A 92 6.43 5.07 5.73
N ASN A 93 7.10 3.92 5.92
CA ASN A 93 6.55 2.61 5.56
C ASN A 93 5.44 2.18 6.53
N ALA A 94 5.58 2.46 7.82
CA ALA A 94 4.55 2.16 8.83
C ALA A 94 3.25 2.94 8.60
N VAL A 95 3.34 4.16 8.06
CA VAL A 95 2.17 4.93 7.62
C VAL A 95 1.45 4.20 6.49
N VAL A 96 2.18 3.70 5.48
CA VAL A 96 1.57 2.95 4.36
C VAL A 96 0.98 1.63 4.83
N ASP A 97 1.66 0.90 5.72
CA ASP A 97 1.14 -0.33 6.34
C ASP A 97 -0.20 -0.09 7.05
N THR A 98 -0.23 0.89 7.94
CA THR A 98 -1.44 1.23 8.72
C THR A 98 -2.55 1.73 7.80
N MET A 99 -2.24 2.62 6.86
CA MET A 99 -3.21 3.12 5.88
C MET A 99 -3.80 1.97 5.06
N THR A 100 -2.99 0.99 4.65
CA THR A 100 -3.46 -0.15 3.86
C THR A 100 -4.43 -1.02 4.64
N LYS A 101 -4.16 -1.29 5.92
CA LYS A 101 -5.05 -2.05 6.81
C LYS A 101 -6.39 -1.33 7.00
N ILE A 102 -6.36 -0.02 7.29
CA ILE A 102 -7.57 0.79 7.46
C ILE A 102 -8.37 0.86 6.15
N LEU A 103 -7.69 1.11 5.02
CA LEU A 103 -8.30 1.18 3.70
C LEU A 103 -9.05 -0.12 3.37
N THR A 104 -8.41 -1.26 3.62
CA THR A 104 -9.00 -2.59 3.41
C THR A 104 -10.33 -2.72 4.14
N ALA A 105 -10.37 -2.34 5.42
CA ALA A 105 -11.53 -2.57 6.28
C ALA A 105 -12.84 -2.02 5.70
N TYR A 106 -12.81 -0.92 4.93
CA TYR A 106 -14.01 -0.32 4.37
C TYR A 106 -14.19 -0.48 2.85
N ILE A 107 -13.15 -0.88 2.10
CA ILE A 107 -13.28 -1.09 0.63
C ILE A 107 -13.24 -2.56 0.20
N ALA A 108 -12.93 -3.48 1.10
CA ALA A 108 -12.81 -4.91 0.79
C ALA A 108 -14.00 -5.45 -0.03
N PRO A 109 -15.28 -5.10 0.24
CA PRO A 109 -16.41 -5.61 -0.57
C PRO A 109 -16.37 -5.24 -2.07
N TYR A 110 -15.57 -4.23 -2.45
CA TYR A 110 -15.51 -3.69 -3.81
C TYR A 110 -14.14 -3.86 -4.47
N VAL A 111 -13.06 -3.83 -3.69
CA VAL A 111 -11.69 -3.77 -4.20
C VAL A 111 -10.80 -4.69 -3.38
N ASN A 112 -10.04 -5.54 -4.07
CA ASN A 112 -9.06 -6.42 -3.46
C ASN A 112 -7.81 -5.62 -3.07
N ILE A 113 -7.23 -5.92 -1.91
CA ILE A 113 -5.98 -5.28 -1.48
C ILE A 113 -4.91 -6.32 -1.20
N VAL A 114 -3.69 -6.04 -1.66
CA VAL A 114 -2.50 -6.81 -1.32
C VAL A 114 -1.49 -5.88 -0.68
N HIS A 115 -0.97 -6.29 0.48
CA HIS A 115 0.07 -5.57 1.18
C HIS A 115 1.33 -6.43 1.26
N PHE A 116 2.42 -5.94 0.66
CA PHE A 116 3.72 -6.59 0.70
C PHE A 116 4.65 -5.79 1.59
N SER A 117 4.83 -6.22 2.84
CA SER A 117 6.05 -5.85 3.55
C SER A 117 7.14 -6.79 3.04
N LEU A 118 8.34 -6.31 2.70
CA LEU A 118 9.39 -7.17 2.11
C LEU A 118 9.85 -8.35 3.01
N SER A 119 9.33 -8.48 4.24
CA SER A 119 9.45 -9.67 5.10
C SER A 119 8.16 -10.50 5.23
N THR A 120 7.01 -9.96 4.85
CA THR A 120 5.69 -10.55 5.11
C THR A 120 4.68 -10.13 4.05
N ILE A 121 4.03 -11.11 3.43
CA ILE A 121 2.97 -10.87 2.43
C ILE A 121 1.63 -11.00 3.15
N HIS A 122 0.82 -9.94 3.13
CA HIS A 122 -0.56 -9.97 3.60
C HIS A 122 -1.49 -9.85 2.39
N LEU A 123 -2.22 -10.94 2.12
CA LEU A 123 -3.29 -10.93 1.13
C LEU A 123 -4.61 -10.61 1.83
N LEU A 124 -5.20 -9.45 1.52
CA LEU A 124 -6.44 -8.98 2.12
C LEU A 124 -7.56 -9.06 1.08
N LEU A 125 -8.21 -10.23 1.04
CA LEU A 125 -9.32 -10.47 0.13
C LEU A 125 -10.66 -10.06 0.77
N PRO A 126 -11.63 -9.58 -0.02
CA PRO A 126 -13.02 -9.58 0.38
C PRO A 126 -13.44 -10.97 0.84
N VAL A 127 -13.98 -11.08 2.05
CA VAL A 127 -14.77 -12.24 2.44
C VAL A 127 -16.08 -12.15 1.66
N THR A 128 -16.18 -12.82 0.50
CA THR A 128 -17.45 -13.02 -0.18
C THR A 128 -18.15 -14.20 0.48
N ASP A 129 -19.15 -13.92 1.29
CA ASP A 129 -19.81 -14.89 2.17
C ASP A 129 -20.64 -15.98 1.45
N ASN A 130 -20.43 -16.28 0.16
CA ASN A 130 -21.26 -17.26 -0.56
C ASN A 130 -20.68 -18.01 -1.77
N ASN A 131 -19.38 -17.90 -2.12
CA ASN A 131 -18.79 -18.86 -3.07
C ASN A 131 -17.25 -18.77 -3.11
N PRO A 132 -16.50 -19.71 -2.51
CA PRO A 132 -15.05 -19.74 -2.69
C PRO A 132 -14.72 -20.15 -4.13
N HIS A 133 -14.06 -19.27 -4.88
CA HIS A 133 -13.56 -19.58 -6.22
C HIS A 133 -12.59 -20.80 -6.13
N PRO A 134 -12.79 -21.88 -6.91
CA PRO A 134 -12.15 -23.17 -6.68
C PRO A 134 -10.63 -23.24 -6.93
N HIS A 135 -9.99 -22.14 -7.34
CA HIS A 135 -8.60 -22.13 -7.77
C HIS A 135 -7.57 -21.62 -6.75
N PHE A 136 -8.00 -21.08 -5.61
CA PHE A 136 -7.07 -20.52 -4.61
C PHE A 136 -7.08 -21.35 -3.33
N LYS A 137 -6.60 -22.59 -3.43
CA LYS A 137 -6.17 -23.38 -2.26
C LYS A 137 -4.65 -23.34 -2.20
N ASN A 138 -4.13 -22.81 -1.11
CA ASN A 138 -2.74 -22.82 -0.67
C ASN A 138 -1.74 -22.02 -1.51
N THR A 139 -1.45 -20.77 -1.12
CA THR A 139 -0.06 -20.28 -1.11
C THR A 139 0.12 -19.03 -0.26
N PHE A 140 1.03 -19.14 0.72
CA PHE A 140 1.65 -18.11 1.58
C PHE A 140 0.76 -17.52 2.70
N ASP A 141 1.29 -17.57 3.92
CA ASP A 141 0.66 -17.25 5.20
C ASP A 141 -0.25 -16.01 5.16
N VAL A 142 -1.54 -16.26 4.93
CA VAL A 142 -2.60 -15.29 5.15
C VAL A 142 -2.79 -15.21 6.66
N THR A 143 -2.19 -14.23 7.32
CA THR A 143 -2.64 -13.83 8.66
C THR A 143 -4.06 -13.26 8.50
N MET A 144 -5.05 -14.14 8.58
CA MET A 144 -6.44 -13.79 8.77
C MET A 144 -6.51 -13.07 10.12
N VAL A 145 -6.66 -11.75 10.10
CA VAL A 145 -6.94 -10.97 11.32
C VAL A 145 -8.37 -11.31 11.74
N TYR A 146 -8.50 -12.35 12.58
CA TYR A 146 -9.67 -12.56 13.43
C TYR A 146 -9.42 -11.76 14.72
N GLU A 147 -10.07 -10.61 14.87
CA GLU A 147 -10.34 -10.07 16.21
C GLU A 147 -11.72 -10.59 16.64
N LYS A 148 -11.77 -11.19 17.83
CA LYS A 148 -13.00 -11.67 18.49
C LYS A 148 -13.80 -10.52 19.07
#